data_AF-A0A2V6XIX4-F1
#
_entry.id   AF-A0A2V6XIX4-F1
#
_cell.length_a   1.000
_cell.length_b   1.000
_cell.length_c   1.000
_cell.angle_alpha   90.00
_cell.angle_beta   90.00
_cell.angle_gamma   90.00
#
_symmetry.space_group_name_H-M   'P 1'
#
loop_
_entity.id
_entity.type
_entity.pdbx_description
1 polymer ?
#
loop_
_entity_poly.entity_id
_entity_poly.type
_entity_poly.pdbx_seq_one_letter_code
_entity_poly.pdbx_strand_id
1 'polypeptide(L)' 'DAYCGYAYGCEPTTVPPDSYFVMGDNRDNSQDSRYWGFVKRDKIKGKAFLIYWSWDGDRHWLRWWRLANYIS' A
#
# COMPACT_ATOMS: atom_id res chain seq x y z
N ASP A 1 18.56 5.68 -21.11
CA ASP A 1 18.43 4.33 -20.50
C ASP A 1 17.76 4.47 -19.13
N ALA A 2 16.43 4.44 -19.10
CA ALA A 2 15.68 4.46 -17.85
C ALA A 2 15.74 3.05 -17.23
N TYR A 3 16.20 2.94 -15.99
CA TYR A 3 16.39 1.68 -15.29
C TYR A 3 15.08 0.88 -15.19
N CYS A 4 14.95 -0.11 -16.05
CA CYS A 4 13.88 -1.11 -16.05
C CYS A 4 14.15 -2.14 -14.94
N GLY A 5 13.98 -1.75 -13.68
CA GLY A 5 14.55 -2.47 -12.53
C GLY A 5 13.65 -3.49 -11.83
N TYR A 6 12.35 -3.54 -12.12
CA TYR A 6 11.43 -4.44 -11.41
C TYR A 6 10.43 -5.07 -12.36
N ALA A 7 10.00 -6.30 -12.07
CA ALA A 7 9.35 -7.26 -12.99
C ALA A 7 8.11 -6.77 -13.76
N TYR A 8 7.55 -5.60 -13.42
CA TYR A 8 6.34 -5.01 -14.01
C TYR A 8 6.47 -3.52 -14.35
N GLY A 9 7.69 -2.94 -14.30
CA GLY A 9 7.89 -1.49 -14.28
C GLY A 9 8.00 -0.77 -15.62
N CYS A 10 8.02 -1.50 -16.75
CA CYS A 10 8.45 -0.91 -18.04
C CYS A 10 7.42 -1.01 -19.14
N GLU A 11 6.40 -1.86 -18.98
CA GLU A 11 5.36 -2.08 -19.97
C GLU A 11 3.98 -2.16 -19.29
N PRO A 12 2.92 -1.61 -19.91
CA PRO A 12 1.56 -1.78 -19.43
C PRO A 12 1.24 -3.27 -19.22
N THR A 13 1.00 -3.65 -17.97
CA THR A 13 0.71 -5.05 -17.61
C THR A 13 -0.75 -5.20 -17.23
N THR A 14 -1.42 -6.21 -17.80
CA THR A 14 -2.80 -6.55 -17.42
C THR A 14 -2.79 -7.41 -16.16
N VAL A 15 -3.59 -7.06 -15.16
CA VAL A 15 -3.73 -7.83 -13.92
C VAL A 15 -4.47 -9.15 -14.22
N PRO A 16 -3.92 -10.31 -13.85
CA PRO A 16 -4.58 -11.60 -14.06
C PRO A 16 -5.90 -11.71 -13.26
N PRO A 17 -6.80 -12.63 -13.66
CA PRO A 17 -7.99 -12.96 -12.86
C PRO A 17 -7.64 -13.31 -11.40
N ASP A 18 -8.56 -12.99 -10.49
CA ASP A 18 -8.44 -13.23 -9.05
C ASP A 18 -7.16 -12.68 -8.40
N SER A 19 -6.61 -11.62 -8.98
CA SER A 19 -5.37 -11.01 -8.55
C SER A 19 -5.52 -9.49 -8.48
N TYR A 20 -4.67 -8.85 -7.69
CA TYR A 20 -4.67 -7.41 -7.45
C TYR A 20 -3.26 -6.86 -7.61
N PHE A 21 -3.16 -5.71 -8.28
CA PHE A 21 -1.97 -4.88 -8.25
C PHE A 21 -2.13 -3.87 -7.12
N VAL A 22 -1.23 -3.87 -6.14
CA VAL A 22 -1.27 -2.95 -5.00
C VAL A 22 -0.06 -2.04 -5.02
N MET A 23 -0.26 -0.78 -4.65
CA MET A 23 0.80 0.21 -4.48
C MET A 23 0.62 0.92 -3.15
N GLY A 24 1.73 1.17 -2.46
CA GLY A 24 1.74 2.03 -1.28
C GLY A 24 1.62 3.50 -1.67
N ASP A 25 1.06 4.31 -0.78
CA ASP A 25 0.98 5.76 -0.98
C ASP A 25 2.35 6.43 -0.89
N ASN A 26 3.26 5.89 -0.08
CA ASN A 26 4.66 6.33 -0.01
C ASN A 26 5.49 5.66 -1.13
N ARG A 27 5.34 6.15 -2.36
CA ARG A 27 5.76 5.48 -3.61
C ARG A 27 7.24 5.12 -3.68
N ASP A 28 8.12 6.00 -3.21
CA ASP A 28 9.57 5.78 -3.29
C ASP A 28 10.08 4.88 -2.15
N ASN A 29 9.26 4.67 -1.12
CA ASN A 29 9.59 3.88 0.06
C ASN A 29 8.55 2.78 0.31
N SER A 30 8.09 2.15 -0.76
CA SER A 30 7.12 1.07 -0.72
C SER A 30 7.60 -0.10 -1.57
N GLN A 31 7.85 -1.23 -0.92
CA GLN A 31 8.08 -2.50 -1.59
C GLN A 31 6.72 -3.16 -1.87
N ASP A 32 6.14 -2.87 -3.03
CA ASP A 32 4.79 -3.30 -3.42
C ASP A 32 4.77 -4.09 -4.75
N SER A 33 3.60 -4.21 -5.40
CA SER A 33 3.44 -5.04 -6.59
C SER A 33 4.36 -4.67 -7.75
N ARG A 34 4.93 -3.46 -7.76
CA ARG A 34 6.00 -3.08 -8.69
C ARG A 34 7.22 -4.00 -8.57
N TYR A 35 7.52 -4.49 -7.36
CA TYR A 35 8.69 -5.28 -7.00
C TYR A 35 8.41 -6.80 -6.95
N TRP A 36 7.31 -7.22 -6.33
CA TRP A 36 7.01 -8.64 -6.07
C TRP A 36 5.76 -9.18 -6.77
N GLY A 37 5.10 -8.37 -7.62
CA GLY A 37 3.98 -8.80 -8.46
C GLY A 37 2.61 -8.79 -7.79
N PHE A 38 1.66 -9.55 -8.34
CA PHE A 38 0.25 -9.45 -7.97
C PHE A 38 -0.10 -10.22 -6.69
N VAL A 39 -1.03 -9.67 -5.90
CA VAL A 39 -1.61 -10.32 -4.73
C VAL A 39 -2.81 -11.15 -5.15
N LYS A 40 -2.87 -12.42 -4.77
CA LYS A 40 -4.08 -13.24 -4.98
C LYS A 40 -5.22 -12.81 -4.05
N ARG A 41 -6.46 -12.87 -4.55
CA ARG A 41 -7.66 -12.47 -3.81
C ARG A 41 -7.79 -13.15 -2.44
N ASP A 42 -7.38 -14.42 -2.33
CA ASP A 42 -7.41 -15.20 -1.09
C ASP A 42 -6.46 -14.68 0.00
N LYS A 43 -5.46 -13.86 -0.36
CA LYS A 43 -4.53 -13.24 0.58
C LYS A 43 -5.04 -11.93 1.15
N ILE A 44 -6.15 -11.40 0.65
CA ILE A 44 -6.76 -10.16 1.13
C ILE A 44 -7.72 -10.47 2.28
N LYS A 45 -7.42 -9.96 3.47
CA LYS A 45 -8.26 -10.16 4.67
C LYS A 45 -9.44 -9.18 4.73
N GLY A 46 -9.28 -7.96 4.21
CA GLY A 46 -10.31 -6.93 4.29
C GLY A 46 -9.79 -5.55 3.92
N LYS A 47 -10.67 -4.55 4.00
CA LYS A 47 -10.35 -3.13 3.75
C LYS A 47 -9.98 -2.45 5.07
N ALA A 48 -8.93 -1.63 5.07
CA ALA A 48 -8.66 -0.72 6.18
C ALA A 48 -9.64 0.45 6.11
N PHE A 49 -10.43 0.68 7.17
CA PHE A 49 -11.51 1.69 7.17
C PHE A 49 -11.45 2.66 8.36
N LEU A 50 -10.58 2.44 9.35
CA LEU A 50 -10.53 3.23 10.58
C LEU A 50 -9.12 3.32 11.14
N ILE A 51 -8.74 4.50 11.65
CA ILE A 51 -7.58 4.67 12.52
C ILE A 51 -8.06 4.64 13.97
N TYR A 52 -7.84 3.53 14.66
CA TYR A 52 -8.21 3.38 16.08
C TYR A 52 -7.16 3.93 17.05
N TRP A 53 -5.90 4.05 16.61
CA TRP A 53 -4.78 4.53 17.44
C TRP A 53 -3.72 5.25 16.60
N SER A 54 -3.18 6.36 17.11
CA SER A 54 -2.05 7.07 16.50
C SER A 54 -1.23 7.83 17.55
N TRP A 55 0.05 7.47 17.69
CA TRP A 55 0.98 8.06 18.66
C TRP A 55 2.07 8.88 17.98
N ASP A 56 2.46 9.99 18.59
CA ASP A 56 3.62 10.78 18.22
C ASP A 56 4.81 10.43 19.12
N GLY A 57 5.83 9.81 18.54
CA GLY A 57 7.01 9.35 19.28
C GLY A 57 7.86 10.50 19.83
N ASP A 58 7.98 11.59 19.09
CA ASP A 58 8.83 12.73 19.48
C ASP A 58 8.18 13.56 20.58
N ARG A 59 6.85 13.77 20.46
CA ARG A 59 6.06 14.55 21.41
C ARG A 59 5.54 13.74 22.59
N HIS A 60 5.71 12.41 22.56
CA HIS A 60 5.14 11.48 23.52
C HIS A 60 3.64 11.75 23.78
N TRP A 61 2.87 11.94 22.70
CA TRP A 61 1.45 12.33 22.80
C TRP A 61 0.56 11.68 21.72
N LEU A 62 -0.74 11.61 21.99
CA LEU A 62 -1.74 11.10 21.06
C LEU A 62 -2.06 12.11 19.95
N ARG A 63 -2.11 11.62 18.69
CA ARG A 63 -2.52 12.42 17.53
C ARG A 63 -4.04 12.40 17.39
N TRP A 64 -4.73 13.13 18.28
CA TRP A 64 -6.20 13.16 18.38
C TRP A 64 -6.92 13.41 17.04
N TRP A 65 -6.37 14.29 16.20
CA TRP A 65 -6.97 14.62 14.90
C TRP A 65 -6.96 13.46 13.89
N ARG A 66 -6.24 12.37 14.16
CA ARG A 66 -6.20 11.18 13.29
C ARG A 66 -7.22 10.12 13.70
N LEU A 67 -7.69 10.15 14.94
CA LEU A 67 -8.53 9.10 15.49
C LEU A 67 -9.94 9.17 14.90
N ALA A 68 -10.56 8.00 14.73
CA ALA A 68 -11.89 7.83 14.17
C ALA A 68 -12.09 8.38 12.75
N ASN A 69 -11.01 8.78 12.07
CA ASN A 69 -11.08 9.13 10.66
C ASN A 69 -11.39 7.87 9.84
N TYR A 70 -12.43 7.98 9.03
CA TYR A 70 -12.78 6.97 8.04
C TYR A 70 -11.75 6.98 6.91
N ILE A 71 -11.25 5.80 6.54
CA ILE A 71 -10.34 5.62 5.41
C ILE A 71 -11.18 5.13 4.22
N SER A 72 -11.40 6.01 3.24
CA SER A 72 -12.18 5.70 2.03
C SER A 72 -11.31 5.19 0.90
#